data_AF-A0A1Z4JF50-F1
#
_entry.id   AF-A0A1Z4JF50-F1
#
_cell.length_a   1.000
_cell.length_b   1.000
_cell.length_c   1.000
_cell.angle_alpha   90.00
_cell.angle_beta   90.00
_cell.angle_gamma   90.00
#
_symmetry.space_group_name_H-M   'P 1'
#
loop_
_entity.id
_entity.type
_entity.pdbx_description
1 polymer ?
#
loop_
_entity_poly.entity_id
_entity_poly.type
_entity_poly.pdbx_seq_one_letter_code
_entity_poly.pdbx_strand_id
1 'polypeptide(L)'
;MSLDELLHAVQALDETDLDQLVRQALLLQAQRRANILSLAESELLLQINQGIPATLHQRYQELAEKRDAEMLSNLEYEELLELSDRIEDLTVQRLEALTKLAALRHVSLQQVMDELGIQAPSYV
;
A
#
# COMPACT_ATOMS: atom_id res chain seq x y z
N MET A 1 26.83 16.78 -1.02
CA MET A 1 26.18 18.09 -1.02
C MET A 1 24.99 18.05 -0.09
N SER A 2 25.02 18.83 0.98
CA SER A 2 23.86 19.05 1.84
C SER A 2 22.88 20.03 1.19
N LEU A 3 21.65 20.09 1.71
CA LEU A 3 20.66 21.08 1.28
C LEU A 3 21.15 22.52 1.51
N ASP A 4 21.83 22.75 2.64
CA ASP A 4 22.40 24.05 2.98
C ASP A 4 23.53 24.46 2.03
N GLU A 5 24.40 23.52 1.65
CA GLU A 5 25.45 23.77 0.64
C GLU A 5 24.85 24.11 -0.74
N LEU A 6 23.74 23.46 -1.11
CA LEU A 6 23.03 23.73 -2.35
C LEU A 6 22.33 25.10 -2.33
N LEU A 7 21.71 25.47 -1.21
CA LEU A 7 21.07 26.78 -1.04
C LEU A 7 22.09 27.92 -1.09
N HIS A 8 23.28 27.74 -0.51
CA HIS A 8 24.36 28.72 -0.63
C HIS A 8 24.86 28.87 -2.08
N ALA A 9 24.95 27.78 -2.84
CA ALA A 9 25.31 27.85 -4.25
C ALA A 9 24.24 28.58 -5.10
N VAL A 10 22.96 28.39 -4.78
CA VAL A 10 21.84 29.06 -5.47
C VAL A 10 21.82 30.57 -5.21
N GLN A 11 22.28 31.03 -4.04
CA GLN A 11 22.40 32.47 -3.73
C GLN A 11 23.42 33.21 -4.61
N ALA A 12 24.34 32.51 -5.25
CA ALA A 12 25.35 33.10 -6.13
C ALA A 12 24.88 33.22 -7.60
N LEU A 13 23.68 32.72 -7.92
CA LEU A 13 23.11 32.79 -9.27
C LEU A 13 22.49 34.16 -9.56
N ASP A 14 22.50 34.56 -10.83
CA ASP A 14 21.71 35.70 -11.29
C ASP A 14 20.23 35.34 -11.45
N GLU A 15 19.38 36.34 -11.69
CA GLU A 15 17.93 36.11 -11.82
C GLU A 15 17.58 35.16 -12.97
N THR A 16 18.35 35.15 -14.06
CA THR A 16 18.04 34.34 -15.24
C THR A 16 18.36 32.86 -14.97
N ASP A 17 19.53 32.62 -14.37
CA ASP A 17 19.98 31.29 -14.00
C ASP A 17 19.14 30.69 -12.87
N LEU A 18 18.70 31.51 -11.92
CA LEU A 18 17.76 31.09 -10.88
C LEU A 18 16.43 30.62 -11.47
N ASP A 19 15.88 31.38 -12.41
CA ASP A 19 14.61 31.08 -13.08
C ASP A 19 14.71 29.81 -13.96
N GLN A 20 15.87 29.59 -14.57
CA GLN A 20 16.18 28.35 -15.29
C GLN A 20 16.30 27.15 -14.33
N LEU A 21 16.96 27.32 -13.18
CA LEU A 21 17.09 26.29 -12.16
C LEU A 21 15.73 25.88 -11.59
N VAL A 22 14.84 26.84 -11.30
CA VAL A 22 13.47 26.56 -10.84
C VAL A 22 12.70 25.74 -11.87
N ARG A 23 12.77 26.11 -13.16
CA ARG A 23 12.12 25.36 -14.24
C ARG A 23 12.65 23.93 -14.36
N GLN A 24 13.97 23.74 -14.25
CA GLN A 24 14.58 22.41 -14.29
C GLN A 24 14.21 21.57 -13.06
N ALA A 25 14.15 22.18 -11.87
CA ALA A 25 13.72 21.50 -10.65
C ALA A 25 12.24 21.06 -10.74
N LEU A 26 11.37 21.90 -11.31
CA LEU A 26 9.96 21.56 -11.58
C LEU A 26 9.83 20.43 -12.60
N LEU A 27 10.64 20.43 -13.66
CA LEU A 27 10.69 19.32 -14.62
C LEU A 27 11.19 18.03 -13.99
N LEU A 28 12.22 18.10 -13.14
CA LEU A 28 12.73 16.94 -12.41
C LEU A 28 11.70 16.39 -11.44
N GLN A 29 10.95 17.27 -10.77
CA GLN A 29 9.84 16.91 -9.90
C GLN A 29 8.71 16.26 -10.69
N ALA A 30 8.35 16.80 -11.86
CA ALA A 30 7.33 16.24 -12.74
C ALA A 30 7.75 14.88 -13.33
N GLN A 31 9.02 14.70 -13.72
CA GLN A 31 9.56 13.41 -14.17
C GLN A 31 9.59 12.37 -13.06
N ARG A 32 10.03 12.75 -11.85
CA ARG A 32 9.97 11.87 -10.68
C ARG A 32 8.55 11.44 -10.38
N ARG A 33 7.56 12.33 -10.57
CA ARG A 33 6.14 12.04 -10.45
C ARG A 33 5.58 11.17 -11.57
N ALA A 34 6.00 11.36 -12.82
CA ALA A 34 5.57 10.53 -13.95
C ALA A 34 6.15 9.10 -13.90
N ASN A 35 7.23 8.89 -13.14
CA ASN A 35 7.80 7.57 -12.83
C ASN A 35 7.05 6.83 -11.68
N ILE A 36 6.08 7.49 -11.02
CA ILE A 36 5.11 6.91 -10.07
C ILE A 36 3.99 6.36 -10.95
N LEU A 37 3.75 5.06 -11.07
CA LEU A 37 3.36 4.25 -12.25
C LEU A 37 4.57 3.54 -12.87
N SER A 38 5.67 3.45 -12.13
CA SER A 38 6.67 2.41 -12.34
C SER A 38 6.01 1.02 -12.37
N LEU A 39 6.63 0.08 -13.08
CA LEU A 39 6.22 -1.32 -13.10
C LEU A 39 6.04 -1.87 -11.66
N ALA A 40 6.91 -1.45 -10.72
CA ALA A 40 6.81 -1.78 -9.31
C ALA A 40 5.51 -1.26 -8.66
N GLU A 41 5.07 -0.05 -9.00
CA GLU A 41 3.78 0.46 -8.51
C GLU A 41 2.60 -0.32 -9.06
N SER A 42 2.63 -0.67 -10.34
CA SER A 42 1.59 -1.47 -10.97
C SER A 42 1.49 -2.86 -10.35
N GLU A 43 2.62 -3.49 -10.04
CA GLU A 43 2.68 -4.78 -9.33
C GLU A 43 2.12 -4.67 -7.91
N LEU A 44 2.49 -3.63 -7.17
CA LEU A 44 1.96 -3.38 -5.83
C LEU A 44 0.44 -3.17 -5.87
N LEU A 45 -0.06 -2.37 -6.81
CA LEU A 45 -1.50 -2.16 -6.99
C LEU A 45 -2.24 -3.44 -7.37
N LEU A 46 -1.66 -4.28 -8.23
CA LEU A 46 -2.23 -5.60 -8.54
C LEU A 46 -2.30 -6.47 -7.28
N GLN A 47 -1.24 -6.53 -6.49
CA GLN A 47 -1.21 -7.30 -5.25
C GLN A 47 -2.25 -6.78 -4.23
N ILE A 48 -2.36 -5.44 -4.08
CA ILE A 48 -3.33 -4.82 -3.16
C ILE A 48 -4.78 -5.16 -3.54
N ASN A 49 -5.06 -5.25 -4.85
CA ASN A 49 -6.40 -5.47 -5.39
C ASN A 49 -6.81 -6.94 -5.50
N GLN A 50 -5.90 -7.90 -5.25
CA GLN A 50 -6.24 -9.33 -5.29
C GLN A 50 -7.25 -9.74 -4.20
N GLY A 51 -7.20 -9.09 -3.03
CA GLY A 51 -8.12 -9.36 -1.92
C GLY A 51 -8.10 -10.82 -1.44
N ILE A 52 -9.10 -11.21 -0.65
CA ILE A 52 -9.30 -12.61 -0.24
C ILE A 52 -10.12 -13.31 -1.33
N PRO A 53 -9.71 -14.50 -1.83
CA PRO A 53 -10.51 -15.26 -2.79
C PRO A 53 -11.92 -15.53 -2.26
N ALA A 54 -12.95 -15.28 -3.08
CA ALA A 54 -14.35 -15.40 -2.66
C ALA A 54 -14.69 -16.80 -2.13
N THR A 55 -14.16 -17.86 -2.75
CA THR A 55 -14.37 -19.25 -2.31
C THR A 55 -13.78 -19.53 -0.94
N LEU A 56 -12.60 -18.95 -0.66
CA LEU A 56 -11.94 -19.06 0.63
C LEU A 56 -12.76 -18.33 1.70
N HIS A 57 -13.17 -17.08 1.41
CA HIS A 57 -13.98 -16.29 2.34
C HIS A 57 -15.33 -16.95 2.62
N GLN A 58 -16.01 -17.47 1.61
CA GLN A 58 -17.26 -18.19 1.76
C GLN A 58 -17.10 -19.43 2.66
N ARG A 59 -16.06 -20.24 2.43
CA ARG A 59 -15.80 -21.43 3.24
C ARG A 59 -15.53 -21.06 4.71
N TYR A 60 -14.73 -20.02 4.93
CA TYR A 60 -14.48 -19.49 6.26
C TYR A 60 -15.78 -19.06 6.96
N GLN A 61 -16.66 -18.33 6.26
CA GLN A 61 -17.95 -17.89 6.80
C GLN A 61 -18.86 -19.07 7.17
N GLU A 62 -18.97 -20.07 6.29
CA GLU A 62 -19.76 -21.29 6.57
C GLU A 62 -19.29 -22.00 7.84
N LEU A 63 -17.97 -22.11 8.04
CA LEU A 63 -17.41 -22.75 9.23
C LEU A 63 -17.53 -21.87 10.48
N ALA A 64 -17.40 -20.55 10.35
CA ALA A 64 -17.63 -19.61 11.44
C ALA A 64 -19.09 -19.66 11.92
N GLU A 65 -20.06 -19.70 11.01
CA GLU A 65 -21.49 -19.85 11.35
C GLU A 65 -21.77 -21.19 12.06
N LYS A 66 -21.16 -22.28 11.59
CA LYS A 66 -21.27 -23.59 12.27
C LYS A 66 -20.64 -23.58 13.66
N ARG A 67 -19.51 -22.90 13.84
CA ARG A 67 -18.87 -22.71 15.15
C ARG A 67 -19.80 -21.98 16.10
N ASP A 68 -20.38 -20.87 15.65
CA ASP A 68 -21.26 -20.02 16.46
C ASP A 68 -22.58 -20.73 16.79
N ALA A 69 -23.01 -21.68 15.95
CA ALA A 69 -24.14 -22.57 16.20
C ALA A 69 -23.79 -23.85 16.99
N GLU A 70 -22.54 -24.01 17.44
CA GLU A 70 -22.03 -25.19 18.16
C GLU A 70 -22.18 -26.51 17.37
N MET A 71 -22.23 -26.45 16.03
CA MET A 71 -22.38 -27.60 15.13
C MET A 71 -21.08 -28.02 14.44
N LEU A 72 -19.96 -27.37 14.78
CA LEU A 72 -18.68 -27.60 14.12
C LEU A 72 -18.05 -28.92 14.59
N SER A 73 -17.67 -29.78 13.65
CA SER A 73 -16.90 -30.97 13.96
C SER A 73 -15.42 -30.67 14.20
N ASN A 74 -14.68 -31.60 14.81
CA ASN A 74 -13.24 -31.43 15.05
C ASN A 74 -12.45 -31.23 13.74
N LEU A 75 -12.81 -31.95 12.67
CA LEU A 75 -12.16 -31.80 11.36
C LEU A 75 -12.44 -30.42 10.75
N GLU A 76 -13.68 -29.93 10.88
CA GLU A 76 -14.05 -28.59 10.42
C GLU A 76 -13.43 -27.49 11.29
N TYR A 77 -13.16 -27.77 12.57
CA TYR A 77 -12.42 -26.85 13.44
C TYR A 77 -10.96 -26.70 13.00
N GLU A 78 -10.28 -27.80 12.67
CA GLU A 78 -8.93 -27.76 12.09
C GLU A 78 -8.92 -26.99 10.77
N GLU A 79 -9.90 -27.25 9.88
CA GLU A 79 -10.05 -26.50 8.63
C GLU A 79 -10.28 -25.00 8.86
N LEU A 80 -11.09 -24.62 9.86
CA LEU A 80 -11.33 -23.23 10.21
C LEU A 80 -10.05 -22.53 10.67
N LEU A 81 -9.19 -23.21 11.43
CA LEU A 81 -7.88 -22.67 11.84
C LEU A 81 -6.98 -22.44 10.62
N GLU A 82 -6.85 -23.44 9.73
CA GLU A 82 -6.04 -23.30 8.51
C GLU A 82 -6.53 -22.16 7.60
N LEU A 83 -7.84 -22.00 7.48
CA LEU A 83 -8.42 -20.89 6.72
C LEU A 83 -8.17 -19.54 7.38
N SER A 84 -8.19 -19.46 8.70
CA SER A 84 -7.88 -18.24 9.47
C SER A 84 -6.44 -17.82 9.21
N ASP A 85 -5.48 -18.74 9.39
CA ASP A 85 -4.06 -18.49 9.14
C ASP A 85 -3.82 -17.99 7.71
N ARG A 86 -4.48 -18.61 6.73
CA ARG A 86 -4.34 -18.21 5.32
C ARG A 86 -4.93 -16.83 5.03
N ILE A 87 -6.03 -16.44 5.70
CA ILE A 87 -6.60 -15.10 5.59
C ILE A 87 -5.66 -14.07 6.22
N GLU A 88 -5.07 -14.38 7.37
CA GLU A 88 -4.10 -13.52 8.03
C GLU A 88 -2.87 -13.30 7.16
N ASP A 89 -2.31 -14.35 6.57
CA ASP A 89 -1.19 -14.26 5.64
C ASP A 89 -1.48 -13.34 4.44
N LEU A 90 -2.65 -13.51 3.82
CA LEU A 90 -3.08 -12.64 2.71
C LEU A 90 -3.25 -11.19 3.17
N THR A 91 -3.74 -10.98 4.39
CA THR A 91 -3.93 -9.65 4.97
C THR A 91 -2.60 -8.97 5.26
N VAL A 92 -1.62 -9.70 5.80
CA VAL A 92 -0.26 -9.22 6.03
C VAL A 92 0.42 -8.87 4.71
N GLN A 93 0.35 -9.74 3.70
CA GLN A 93 0.92 -9.46 2.38
C GLN A 93 0.32 -8.21 1.74
N ARG A 94 -0.99 -8.01 1.89
CA ARG A 94 -1.68 -6.81 1.41
C ARG A 94 -1.23 -5.55 2.16
N LEU A 95 -1.07 -5.63 3.48
CA LEU A 95 -0.57 -4.53 4.30
C LEU A 95 0.88 -4.16 3.96
N GLU A 96 1.73 -5.15 3.71
CA GLU A 96 3.09 -4.92 3.23
C GLU A 96 3.10 -4.20 1.88
N ALA A 97 2.24 -4.62 0.94
CA ALA A 97 2.13 -3.98 -0.37
C ALA A 97 1.67 -2.53 -0.26
N LEU A 98 0.66 -2.24 0.59
CA LEU A 98 0.21 -0.88 0.89
C LEU A 98 1.33 -0.03 1.49
N THR A 99 2.11 -0.59 2.42
CA THR A 99 3.23 0.11 3.06
C THR A 99 4.34 0.43 2.06
N LYS A 100 4.67 -0.52 1.17
CA LYS A 100 5.63 -0.31 0.08
C LYS A 100 5.14 0.75 -0.90
N LEU A 101 3.84 0.77 -1.22
CA LEU A 101 3.23 1.79 -2.07
C LEU A 101 3.29 3.19 -1.44
N ALA A 102 3.00 3.29 -0.14
CA ALA A 102 3.12 4.55 0.60
C ALA A 102 4.55 5.08 0.60
N ALA A 103 5.54 4.20 0.82
CA ALA A 103 6.96 4.54 0.74
C ALA A 103 7.35 5.01 -0.67
N LEU A 104 6.88 4.32 -1.72
CA LEU A 104 7.14 4.67 -3.12
C LEU A 104 6.56 6.04 -3.49
N ARG A 105 5.36 6.35 -3.00
CA ARG A 105 4.66 7.62 -3.24
C ARG A 105 5.10 8.75 -2.31
N HIS A 106 5.94 8.47 -1.32
CA HIS A 106 6.35 9.41 -0.26
C HIS A 106 5.18 10.02 0.50
N VAL A 107 4.14 9.23 0.76
CA VAL A 107 2.96 9.62 1.54
C VAL A 107 2.76 8.65 2.71
N SER A 108 1.87 9.00 3.63
CA SER A 108 1.52 8.07 4.73
C SER A 108 0.69 6.89 4.23
N LEU A 109 0.73 5.77 4.97
CA LEU A 109 -0.13 4.61 4.72
C LEU A 109 -1.61 5.01 4.71
N GLN A 110 -2.02 5.86 5.66
CA GLN A 110 -3.40 6.35 5.74
C GLN A 110 -3.81 7.09 4.46
N GLN A 111 -2.95 7.96 3.92
CA GLN A 111 -3.23 8.66 2.66
C GLN A 111 -3.39 7.70 1.48
N VAL A 112 -2.55 6.66 1.37
CA VAL A 112 -2.72 5.63 0.34
C VAL A 112 -4.04 4.89 0.50
N MET A 113 -4.40 4.51 1.73
CA MET A 113 -5.66 3.82 2.00
C MET A 113 -6.86 4.69 1.64
N ASP A 114 -6.84 5.98 1.98
CA ASP A 114 -7.88 6.95 1.63
C ASP A 114 -8.00 7.14 0.11
N GLU A 115 -6.87 7.28 -0.60
CA GLU A 115 -6.81 7.40 -2.06
C GLU A 115 -7.37 6.17 -2.79
N LEU A 116 -7.16 4.98 -2.22
CA LEU A 116 -7.64 3.71 -2.77
C LEU A 116 -9.04 3.31 -2.26
N GLY A 117 -9.66 4.11 -1.39
CA GLY A 117 -10.96 3.80 -0.78
C GLY A 117 -10.94 2.56 0.13
N ILE A 118 -9.79 2.24 0.70
CA ILE A 118 -9.60 1.08 1.59
C ILE A 118 -9.86 1.53 3.02
N GLN A 119 -10.85 0.91 3.67
CA GLN A 119 -11.10 1.12 5.09
C GLN A 119 -10.20 0.21 5.93
N ALA A 120 -9.71 0.73 7.06
CA ALA A 120 -9.04 -0.10 8.04
C ALA A 120 -10.02 -1.17 8.57
N PRO A 121 -9.57 -2.41 8.80
CA PRO A 121 -10.42 -3.42 9.41
C PRO A 121 -10.91 -2.93 10.77
N SER A 122 -12.23 -2.92 10.97
CA SER A 122 -12.84 -2.60 12.25
C SER A 122 -12.65 -3.79 13.19
N TYR A 123 -11.76 -3.66 14.17
CA TYR A 123 -11.70 -4.59 15.28
C TYR A 123 -12.89 -4.28 16.20
N VAL A 124 -13.86 -5.19 16.27
CA VAL A 124 -14.98 -5.17 17.22
C VAL A 124 -14.81 -6.36 18.16
#